data_AF-A0A3D4CYP2-F1
#
_entry.id   AF-A0A3D4CYP2-F1
#
_cell.length_a   1.000
_cell.length_b   1.000
_cell.length_c   1.000
_cell.angle_alpha   90.00
_cell.angle_beta   90.00
_cell.angle_gamma   90.00
#
_symmetry.space_group_name_H-M   'P 1'
#
loop_
_entity.id
_entity.type
_entity.pdbx_description
1 polymer ?
#
loop_
_entity_poly.entity_id
_entity_poly.type
_entity_poly.pdbx_seq_one_letter_code
_entity_poly.pdbx_strand_id
1 'polypeptide(L)' 'SRKTVIGDVLGLEDPVARDAGTIGLLAVGMAEGAQIFRVHNVDATWQAVKVLVAVKAAG' A
#
# COMPACT_ATOMS: atom_id res chain seq x y z
N SER A 1 3.41 -4.37 4.87
CA SER A 1 3.75 -4.81 3.51
C SER A 1 3.90 -6.31 3.47
N ARG A 2 3.27 -6.98 2.48
CA ARG A 2 3.29 -8.44 2.23
C ARG A 2 2.84 -9.36 3.37
N LYS A 3 2.14 -8.80 4.36
CA LYS A 3 1.68 -9.54 5.54
C LYS A 3 0.71 -10.65 5.16
N THR A 4 0.65 -11.71 5.97
CA THR A 4 -0.23 -12.87 5.79
C THR A 4 -1.69 -12.47 5.62
N VAL A 5 -2.19 -11.50 6.40
CA VAL A 5 -3.56 -10.97 6.25
C VAL A 5 -3.89 -10.52 4.81
N ILE A 6 -2.92 -9.98 4.06
CA ILE A 6 -3.13 -9.60 2.66
C ILE A 6 -3.24 -10.86 1.79
N GLY A 7 -2.41 -11.86 2.08
CA GLY A 7 -2.46 -13.17 1.42
C GLY A 7 -3.77 -13.88 1.65
N ASP A 8 -4.25 -13.91 2.89
CA ASP A 8 -5.48 -14.59 3.28
C ASP A 8 -6.71 -13.95 2.61
N VAL A 9 -6.77 -12.62 2.56
CA VAL A 9 -7.87 -11.88 1.92
C VAL A 9 -7.88 -12.05 0.40
N LEU A 10 -6.71 -12.12 -0.25
CA LEU A 10 -6.60 -12.17 -1.71
C LEU A 10 -6.38 -13.58 -2.28
N GLY A 11 -6.25 -14.61 -1.42
CA GLY A 11 -5.90 -15.96 -1.85
C GLY A 11 -4.48 -16.06 -2.42
N LEU A 12 -3.51 -15.30 -1.88
CA LEU A 12 -2.14 -15.21 -2.39
C LEU A 12 -1.12 -15.84 -1.43
N GLU A 13 -0.58 -16.99 -1.83
CA GLU A 13 0.46 -17.70 -1.08
C GLU A 13 1.82 -17.00 -1.17
N ASP A 14 2.24 -16.57 -2.36
CA ASP A 14 3.51 -15.86 -2.56
C ASP A 14 3.48 -14.46 -1.92
N PRO A 15 4.38 -14.16 -0.97
CA PRO A 15 4.50 -12.81 -0.41
C PRO A 15 4.70 -11.71 -1.45
N VAL A 16 5.41 -11.96 -2.55
CA VAL A 16 5.68 -10.94 -3.59
C VAL A 16 4.39 -10.54 -4.29
N ALA A 17 3.47 -11.48 -4.54
CA ALA A 17 2.17 -11.21 -5.16
C ALA A 17 1.28 -10.27 -4.33
N ARG A 18 1.57 -10.09 -3.03
CA ARG A 18 0.80 -9.24 -2.10
C ARG A 18 1.17 -7.75 -2.18
N ASP A 19 1.99 -7.34 -3.16
CA ASP A 19 2.35 -5.93 -3.33
C ASP A 19 1.14 -5.06 -3.67
N ALA A 20 0.22 -5.53 -4.52
CA ALA A 20 -1.01 -4.79 -4.82
C ALA A 20 -1.88 -4.55 -3.58
N GLY A 21 -2.10 -5.58 -2.76
CA GLY A 21 -2.83 -5.43 -1.49
C GLY A 21 -2.08 -4.56 -0.46
N THR A 22 -0.74 -4.53 -0.53
CA THR A 22 0.06 -3.60 0.30
C THR A 22 -0.21 -2.15 -0.11
N ILE A 23 -0.27 -1.85 -1.41
CA ILE A 23 -0.59 -0.50 -1.90
C ILE A 23 -2.03 -0.11 -1.56
N GLY A 24 -2.98 -1.05 -1.60
CA GLY A 24 -4.34 -0.81 -1.13
C GLY A 24 -4.38 -0.36 0.34
N LEU A 25 -3.68 -1.08 1.22
CA LEU A 25 -3.58 -0.71 2.63
C LEU A 25 -2.78 0.58 2.88
N LEU A 26 -1.80 0.90 2.03
CA LEU A 26 -1.11 2.19 2.06
C LEU A 26 -2.10 3.33 1.83
N ALA A 27 -2.95 3.24 0.80
CA ALA A 27 -3.93 4.27 0.48
C ALA A 27 -4.91 4.51 1.63
N VAL A 28 -5.45 3.43 2.20
CA VAL A 28 -6.31 3.51 3.40
C VAL A 28 -5.55 4.11 4.58
N GLY A 29 -4.34 3.64 4.88
CA GLY A 29 -3.54 4.16 5.99
C GLY A 29 -3.23 5.65 5.84
N MET A 30 -2.94 6.13 4.63
CA MET A 30 -2.73 7.56 4.37
C MET A 30 -4.00 8.38 4.56
N ALA A 31 -5.17 7.85 4.17
CA ALA A 31 -6.46 8.49 4.39
C ALA A 31 -6.78 8.60 5.91
N GLU A 32 -6.45 7.55 6.67
CA GLU A 32 -6.59 7.48 8.14
C GLU A 32 -5.48 8.21 8.91
N GLY A 33 -4.58 8.92 8.22
CA GLY A 33 -3.60 9.81 8.85
C GLY A 33 -2.28 9.16 9.27
N ALA A 34 -2.00 7.90 8.91
CA ALA A 34 -0.69 7.32 9.14
C ALA A 34 0.41 8.07 8.37
N GLN A 35 1.51 8.38 9.05
CA GLN A 35 2.59 9.23 8.52
C GLN A 35 3.86 8.46 8.11
N ILE A 36 4.02 7.21 8.58
CA ILE A 36 5.22 6.41 8.33
C ILE A 36 4.82 4.99 7.94
N PHE A 37 5.40 4.49 6.83
CA PHE A 37 5.12 3.16 6.30
C PHE A 37 6.40 2.37 6.11
N ARG A 38 6.47 1.18 6.73
CA ARG A 38 7.54 0.20 6.47
C ARG A 38 7.12 -0.76 5.36
N VAL A 39 7.82 -0.71 4.24
CA VAL A 39 7.48 -1.46 3.01
C VAL A 39 8.64 -2.27 2.46
N HIS A 40 8.33 -3.34 1.73
CA HIS A 40 9.33 -4.13 0.99
C HIS A 40 9.57 -3.56 -0.41
N ASN A 41 8.51 -3.22 -1.14
CA ASN A 41 8.60 -2.62 -2.47
C ASN A 41 8.54 -1.09 -2.37
N VAL A 42 9.71 -0.47 -2.17
CA VAL A 42 9.84 0.98 -1.97
C VAL A 42 9.43 1.77 -3.20
N ASP A 43 9.83 1.33 -4.39
CA ASP A 43 9.56 2.06 -5.63
C ASP A 43 8.05 2.15 -5.92
N ALA A 44 7.34 1.00 -5.89
CA ALA A 44 5.89 0.98 -6.10
C ALA A 44 5.14 1.80 -5.03
N THR A 45 5.58 1.73 -3.78
CA THR A 45 5.01 2.53 -2.68
C THR A 45 5.20 4.02 -2.94
N TRP A 46 6.39 4.44 -3.36
CA TRP A 46 6.68 5.84 -3.63
C TRP A 46 5.88 6.39 -4.81
N GLN A 47 5.72 5.60 -5.88
CA GLN A 47 4.86 5.97 -6.99
C GLN A 47 3.41 6.16 -6.55
N ALA A 48 2.86 5.25 -5.73
CA ALA A 48 1.51 5.37 -5.21
C ALA A 48 1.34 6.61 -4.30
N VAL A 49 2.28 6.88 -3.38
CA VAL A 49 2.25 8.07 -2.52
C VAL A 49 2.15 9.35 -3.34
N LYS A 50 2.97 9.51 -4.39
CA LYS A 50 2.95 10.71 -5.24
C LYS A 50 1.59 10.95 -5.86
N VAL A 51 0.95 9.92 -6.39
CA VAL A 51 -0.39 10.02 -6.99
C VAL A 51 -1.44 10.35 -5.94
N LEU A 52 -1.43 9.63 -4.81
CA LEU A 52 -2.40 9.82 -3.72
C LEU A 52 -2.33 11.24 -3.13
N VAL A 53 -1.13 11.79 -2.94
CA VAL A 53 -0.93 13.17 -2.48
C VAL A 53 -1.45 14.17 -3.51
N ALA A 54 -1.13 13.98 -4.79
CA ALA A 54 -1.59 14.88 -5.85
C ALA A 54 -3.12 14.92 -5.96
N VAL A 55 -3.78 13.76 -5.88
CA VAL A 55 -5.25 13.65 -5.91
C VAL A 55 -5.88 14.28 -4.67
N LYS A 56 -5.33 14.01 -3.47
CA LYS A 56 -5.85 14.59 -2.22
C LYS A 56 -5.74 16.11 -2.17
N ALA A 57 -4.72 16.69 -2.81
CA ALA A 57 -4.56 18.14 -2.89
C ALA A 57 -5.48 18.82 -3.92
N ALA A 58 -6.03 18.05 -4.87
CA ALA A 58 -6.89 18.56 -5.93
C ALA A 58 -8.39 18.56 -5.58
N GLY A 59 -8.79 17.85 -4.53
CA GLY A 59 -10.16 17.82 -4.00
C GLY A 59 -10.33 18.74 -2.80
#